data_AF-A0A2E9TBG4-F1
#
_entry.id   AF-A0A2E9TBG4-F1
#
_cell.length_a   1.000
_cell.length_b   1.000
_cell.length_c   1.000
_cell.angle_alpha   90.00
_cell.angle_beta   90.00
_cell.angle_gamma   90.00
#
_symmetry.space_group_name_H-M   'P 1'
#
loop_
_entity.id
_entity.type
_entity.pdbx_description
1 polymer ?
#
loop_
_entity_poly.entity_id
_entity_poly.type
_entity_poly.pdbx_seq_one_letter_code
_entity_poly.pdbx_strand_id
1 'polypeptide(L)'
;MTTDSHANETQRTRNKRGLIVLIALAVLTVVEFFVAIWFEGVLQLTLLGVSAVLKALLIAHYFMHWRQVLDHIPDIAAGDADVVED
;
A
#
# COMPACT_ATOMS: atom_id res chain seq x y z
N MET A 1 24.51 -0.95 28.86
CA MET A 1 24.27 -0.02 27.74
C MET A 1 24.27 -0.86 26.46
N THR A 2 23.13 -1.49 26.13
CA THR A 2 23.02 -2.50 25.06
C THR A 2 21.63 -2.49 24.39
N THR A 3 20.86 -1.41 24.51
CA THR A 3 19.46 -1.35 24.09
C THR A 3 19.24 -0.81 22.67
N ASP A 4 20.30 -0.45 21.95
CA ASP A 4 20.16 0.26 20.67
C ASP A 4 20.24 -0.64 19.43
N SER A 5 20.62 -1.92 19.56
CA SER A 5 20.88 -2.77 18.39
C SER A 5 19.62 -3.38 17.77
N HIS A 6 18.56 -3.61 18.55
CA HIS A 6 17.35 -4.27 18.05
C HIS A 6 16.36 -3.32 17.36
N ALA A 7 16.42 -2.01 17.64
CA ALA A 7 15.55 -1.03 16.98
C ALA A 7 15.91 -0.81 15.49
N ASN A 8 17.19 -0.96 15.14
CA ASN A 8 17.67 -0.69 13.79
C ASN A 8 17.20 -1.76 12.78
N GLU A 9 17.16 -3.04 13.16
CA GLU A 9 16.77 -4.13 12.24
C GLU A 9 15.28 -4.08 11.83
N THR A 10 14.39 -3.76 12.78
CA THR A 10 12.95 -3.63 12.51
C THR A 10 12.65 -2.42 11.60
N GLN A 11 13.39 -1.33 11.77
CA GLN A 11 13.26 -0.13 10.95
C GLN A 11 13.85 -0.35 9.55
N ARG A 12 14.97 -1.07 9.44
CA ARG A 12 15.58 -1.42 8.14
C ARG A 12 14.67 -2.33 7.32
N THR A 13 13.98 -3.28 7.94
CA THR A 13 13.05 -4.20 7.25
C THR A 13 11.75 -3.50 6.81
N ARG A 14 11.21 -2.60 7.65
CA ARG A 14 10.04 -1.78 7.30
C ARG A 14 10.33 -0.79 6.16
N ASN A 15 11.51 -0.15 6.16
CA ASN A 15 11.92 0.78 5.10
C ASN A 15 12.22 0.08 3.77
N LYS A 16 12.77 -1.14 3.80
CA LYS A 16 13.05 -1.93 2.58
C LYS A 16 11.77 -2.27 1.81
N ARG A 17 10.68 -2.57 2.52
CA ARG A 17 9.39 -2.90 1.89
C ARG A 17 8.83 -1.72 1.11
N GLY A 18 8.80 -0.53 1.71
CA GLY A 18 8.35 0.69 1.03
C GLY A 18 9.23 1.07 -0.17
N LEU A 19 10.55 0.87 -0.05
CA LEU A 19 11.49 1.14 -1.13
C LEU A 19 11.27 0.24 -2.35
N ILE A 20 11.02 -1.06 -2.14
CA ILE A 20 10.77 -2.01 -3.24
C ILE A 20 9.52 -1.61 -4.04
N VAL A 21 8.46 -1.20 -3.35
CA VAL A 21 7.21 -0.79 -4.03
C VAL A 21 7.36 0.55 -4.72
N LEU A 22 8.12 1.47 -4.14
CA LEU A 22 8.45 2.74 -4.80
C LEU A 22 9.24 2.50 -6.11
N ILE A 23 10.20 1.57 -6.10
CA ILE A 23 10.92 1.17 -7.32
C ILE A 23 9.96 0.52 -8.33
N ALA A 24 9.07 -0.38 -7.89
CA ALA A 24 8.09 -1.00 -8.78
C ALA A 24 7.14 0.03 -9.43
N LEU A 25 6.66 1.00 -8.64
CA LEU A 25 5.85 2.13 -9.11
C LEU A 25 6.61 2.99 -10.13
N ALA A 26 7.89 3.27 -9.87
CA ALA A 26 8.73 4.05 -10.77
C ALA A 26 8.91 3.32 -12.13
N VAL A 27 9.25 2.03 -12.11
CA VAL A 27 9.38 1.22 -13.33
C VAL A 27 8.07 1.18 -14.11
N LEU A 28 6.94 0.95 -13.42
CA LEU A 28 5.61 0.94 -14.05
C LEU A 28 5.27 2.28 -14.71
N THR A 29 5.70 3.39 -14.10
CA THR A 29 5.50 4.75 -14.66
C THR A 29 6.34 4.98 -15.91
N VAL A 30 7.57 4.49 -15.95
CA VAL A 30 8.42 4.57 -17.15
C VAL A 30 7.77 3.77 -18.29
N VAL A 31 7.28 2.56 -18.02
CA VAL A 31 6.60 1.73 -19.03
C VAL A 31 5.35 2.42 -19.57
N GLU A 32 4.50 2.99 -18.70
CA GLU A 32 3.34 3.78 -19.13
C GLU A 32 3.72 4.94 -20.04
N PHE A 33 4.81 5.65 -19.72
CA PHE A 33 5.29 6.75 -20.55
C PHE A 33 5.66 6.28 -21.96
N PHE A 34 6.34 5.14 -22.08
CA PHE A 34 6.62 4.54 -23.39
C PHE A 34 5.34 4.12 -24.12
N VAL A 35 4.37 3.54 -23.40
CA VAL A 35 3.07 3.19 -23.97
C VAL A 35 2.34 4.44 -24.47
N ALA A 36 2.39 5.53 -23.71
CA ALA A 36 1.78 6.80 -24.08
C ALA A 36 2.42 7.46 -25.31
N ILE A 37 3.70 7.19 -25.57
CA ILE A 37 4.41 7.68 -26.76
C ILE A 37 4.13 6.82 -27.99
N TRP A 38 4.09 5.49 -27.82
CA TRP A 38 4.01 4.55 -28.95
C TRP A 38 2.59 4.19 -29.39
N PHE A 39 1.62 4.29 -28.48
CA PHE A 39 0.24 3.94 -28.75
C PHE A 39 -0.63 5.20 -28.73
N GLU A 40 -1.53 5.30 -29.71
CA GLU A 40 -2.49 6.39 -29.82
C GLU A 40 -3.93 5.87 -29.73
N GLY A 41 -4.85 6.74 -29.30
CA GLY A 41 -6.29 6.49 -29.33
C GLY A 41 -6.84 5.68 -28.14
N VAL A 42 -7.89 4.89 -28.39
CA VAL A 42 -8.65 4.20 -27.32
C VAL A 42 -7.79 3.18 -26.56
N LEU A 43 -6.82 2.55 -27.24
CA LEU A 43 -5.88 1.62 -26.63
C LEU A 43 -4.96 2.32 -25.62
N GLN A 44 -4.43 3.50 -25.95
CA GLN A 44 -3.64 4.32 -25.04
C GLN A 44 -4.43 4.63 -23.77
N LEU A 45 -5.64 5.17 -23.92
CA LEU A 45 -6.48 5.56 -22.79
C LEU A 45 -6.81 4.37 -21.87
N THR A 46 -7.08 3.20 -22.47
CA THR A 46 -7.40 1.99 -21.74
C THR A 46 -6.18 1.46 -20.98
N LEU A 47 -5.00 1.39 -21.61
CA LEU A 47 -3.78 0.92 -20.95
C LEU A 47 -3.35 1.83 -19.79
N LEU A 48 -3.39 3.15 -19.98
CA LEU A 48 -3.10 4.11 -18.91
C LEU A 48 -4.15 4.02 -17.78
N GLY A 49 -5.44 3.88 -18.12
CA GLY A 49 -6.50 3.75 -17.13
C GLY A 49 -6.34 2.49 -16.27
N VAL A 50 -6.12 1.32 -16.90
CA VAL A 50 -5.89 0.06 -16.19
C VAL A 50 -4.63 0.15 -15.32
N SER A 51 -3.55 0.74 -15.84
CA SER A 51 -2.31 0.87 -15.09
C SER A 51 -2.44 1.83 -13.89
N ALA A 52 -3.19 2.93 -14.04
CA ALA A 52 -3.50 3.84 -12.93
C ALA A 52 -4.27 3.14 -11.80
N VAL A 53 -5.24 2.28 -12.13
CA VAL A 53 -5.97 1.46 -11.14
C VAL A 53 -5.02 0.48 -10.47
N LEU A 54 -4.14 -0.18 -11.23
CA LEU A 54 -3.15 -1.11 -10.69
C LEU A 54 -2.22 -0.41 -9.68
N LYS A 55 -1.76 0.81 -9.98
CA LYS A 55 -0.96 1.62 -9.06
C LYS A 55 -1.72 1.97 -7.80
N ALA A 56 -2.97 2.41 -7.94
CA ALA A 56 -3.82 2.75 -6.78
C ALA A 56 -3.99 1.53 -5.86
N LEU A 57 -4.22 0.35 -6.42
CA LEU A 57 -4.29 -0.91 -5.67
C LEU A 57 -2.96 -1.27 -5.00
N LEU A 58 -1.84 -1.08 -5.69
CA LEU A 58 -0.51 -1.36 -5.14
C LEU A 58 -0.19 -0.43 -3.96
N ILE A 59 -0.51 0.85 -4.10
CA ILE A 59 -0.36 1.85 -3.04
C ILE A 59 -1.29 1.52 -1.86
N ALA A 60 -2.56 1.21 -2.13
CA ALA A 60 -3.53 0.85 -1.10
C ALA A 60 -3.12 -0.43 -0.35
N HIS A 61 -2.64 -1.46 -1.03
CA HIS A 61 -2.25 -2.71 -0.37
C HIS A 61 -0.95 -2.58 0.43
N TYR A 62 0.01 -1.76 -0.04
CA TYR A 62 1.36 -1.74 0.51
C TYR A 62 1.66 -0.56 1.43
N PHE A 63 1.08 0.62 1.14
CA PHE A 63 1.28 1.82 1.94
C PHE A 63 0.13 2.03 2.93
N MET A 64 -1.12 1.76 2.56
CA MET A 64 -2.20 1.72 3.54
C MET A 64 -2.16 0.37 4.26
N HIS A 65 -1.73 0.36 5.52
CA HIS A 65 -1.93 -0.77 6.44
C HIS A 65 -3.43 -0.90 6.81
N TRP A 66 -4.32 -1.00 5.82
CA TRP A 66 -5.77 -1.13 6.04
C TRP A 66 -6.10 -2.37 6.88
N ARG A 67 -5.28 -3.41 6.75
CA ARG A 67 -5.38 -4.66 7.52
C ARG A 67 -5.30 -4.43 9.04
N GLN A 68 -4.45 -3.50 9.50
CA GLN A 68 -4.23 -3.29 10.94
C GLN A 68 -5.36 -2.48 11.60
N VAL A 69 -6.03 -1.62 10.83
CA VAL A 69 -7.21 -0.85 11.28
C VAL A 69 -8.46 -1.73 11.30
N LEU A 70 -8.60 -2.64 10.34
CA LEU A 70 -9.77 -3.55 10.25
C LEU A 70 -9.81 -4.57 11.39
N ASP A 71 -8.64 -5.01 11.88
CA ASP A 71 -8.53 -5.98 12.98
C ASP A 71 -8.99 -5.40 14.34
N HIS A 72 -9.05 -4.07 14.51
CA HIS A 72 -9.49 -3.44 15.78
C HIS A 72 -10.97 -3.03 15.79
N ILE A 73 -11.70 -3.13 14.67
CA ILE A 73 -13.14 -2.86 14.61
C ILE A 73 -13.98 -3.82 15.50
N PRO A 74 -13.68 -5.13 15.62
CA PRO A 74 -14.48 -6.00 16.48
C PRO A 74 -14.38 -5.64 17.98
N ASP A 75 -13.28 -5.05 18.43
CA ASP A 75 -13.10 -4.68 19.86
C ASP A 75 -13.96 -3.48 20.27
N ILE A 76 -14.22 -2.55 19.34
CA ILE A 76 -15.07 -1.38 19.60
C ILE A 76 -16.56 -1.78 19.60
N ALA A 77 -16.92 -2.81 18.83
CA ALA A 77 -18.27 -3.37 18.83
C ALA A 77 -18.54 -4.28 20.05
N ALA A 78 -17.50 -4.94 20.58
CA ALA A 78 -17.61 -5.80 21.76
C ALA A 78 -17.67 -5.00 23.08
N GLY A 79 -16.99 -3.84 23.15
CA GLY A 79 -17.00 -2.98 24.33
C GLY A 79 -18.34 -2.30 24.65
N ASP A 80 -19.26 -2.24 23.69
CA ASP A 80 -20.59 -1.65 23.86
C ASP A 80 -21.64 -2.67 24.31
N ALA A 81 -21.31 -3.97 24.30
CA ALA A 81 -22.20 -5.05 24.73
C ALA A 81 -22.11 -5.36 26.23
N ASP A 82 -21.09 -4.86 26.94
CA ASP A 82 -20.84 -5.15 28.37
C ASP A 82 -21.39 -4.07 29.34
N VAL A 83 -22.08 -3.04 28.82
CA VAL A 83 -22.66 -1.94 29.64
C VAL A 83 -24.18 -2.08 29.82
N VAL A 84 -24.78 -3.18 29.36
CA VAL A 84 -26.22 -3.45 29.51
C VAL A 84 -26.46 -4.87 30.03
N GLU A 85 -25.84 -5.22 31.16
CA GLU A 85 -26.41 -6.24 32.07
C GLU A 85 -26.44 -5.66 33.49
N ASP A 86 -27.67 -5.28 33.88
CA ASP A 86 -28.26 -4.96 35.20
C ASP A 86 -27.60 -3.99 36.19
#